data_AF-A0A0M0T499-F1
#
_entry.id   AF-A0A0M0T499-F1
#
_cell.length_a   1.000
_cell.length_b   1.000
_cell.length_c   1.000
_cell.angle_alpha   90.00
_cell.angle_beta   90.00
_cell.angle_gamma   90.00
#
_symmetry.space_group_name_H-M   'P 1'
#
loop_
_entity.id
_entity.type
_entity.pdbx_description
1 polymer ?
#
loop_
_entity_poly.entity_id
_entity_poly.type
_entity_poly.pdbx_seq_one_letter_code
_entity_poly.pdbx_strand_id
1 'polypeptide(L)'
;MEETKQVRIKMSAVTTDFLEEYRERERLSGVGPAIDHIIRDYQEMIKKQWDLNYVSRSVSKQIEQELTSFWDEQISKSLAPLRKSVQQTDLQTQVLIELVQALMQTESIEDIIPTTEYRPSFLETAETAVKQRIDQRKQHKHSDEERMTHK
;
A
#
# COMPACT_ATOMS: atom_id res chain seq x y z
N MET A 1 -2.98 -53.38 -19.27
CA MET A 1 -2.82 -53.31 -20.73
C MET A 1 -3.61 -52.09 -21.19
N GLU A 2 -2.94 -51.10 -21.77
CA GLU A 2 -3.62 -49.95 -22.36
C GLU A 2 -4.39 -50.41 -23.61
N GLU A 3 -5.66 -50.04 -23.69
CA GLU A 3 -6.55 -50.43 -24.78
C GLU A 3 -6.19 -49.61 -26.03
N THR A 4 -5.61 -50.24 -27.04
CA THR A 4 -5.22 -49.57 -28.29
C THR A 4 -6.35 -49.65 -29.30
N LYS A 5 -6.80 -48.48 -29.79
CA LYS A 5 -7.89 -48.37 -30.77
C LYS A 5 -7.34 -48.00 -32.14
N GLN A 6 -7.66 -48.80 -33.15
CA GLN A 6 -7.28 -48.48 -34.52
C GLN A 6 -8.26 -47.47 -35.13
N VAL A 7 -7.74 -46.36 -35.65
CA VAL A 7 -8.53 -45.30 -36.30
C VAL A 7 -7.87 -44.94 -37.64
N ARG A 8 -8.69 -44.80 -38.69
CA ARG A 8 -8.24 -44.31 -40.00
C ARG A 8 -8.46 -42.81 -40.07
N ILE A 9 -7.39 -42.04 -40.26
CA ILE A 9 -7.41 -40.58 -40.26
C ILE A 9 -6.89 -40.07 -41.60
N LYS A 10 -7.52 -39.02 -42.14
CA LYS A 10 -6.97 -38.25 -43.26
C LYS A 10 -6.17 -37.09 -42.70
N MET A 11 -4.96 -36.90 -43.19
CA MET A 11 -4.03 -35.89 -42.70
C MET A 11 -3.54 -35.04 -43.87
N SER A 12 -3.21 -33.78 -43.59
CA SER A 12 -2.55 -32.93 -44.57
C SER A 12 -1.10 -33.38 -44.77
N ALA A 13 -0.50 -33.09 -45.92
CA ALA A 13 0.91 -33.40 -46.18
C ALA A 13 1.83 -32.81 -45.09
N VAL A 14 1.60 -31.56 -44.70
CA VAL A 14 2.37 -30.87 -43.64
C VAL A 14 2.29 -31.62 -42.31
N THR A 15 1.14 -32.16 -41.95
CA THR A 15 0.99 -32.91 -40.69
C THR A 15 1.69 -34.26 -40.75
N THR A 16 1.67 -34.91 -41.90
CA THR A 16 2.39 -36.17 -42.12
C THR A 16 3.90 -35.96 -42.06
N ASP A 17 4.42 -34.94 -42.74
CA ASP A 17 5.84 -34.59 -42.74
C ASP A 17 6.34 -34.25 -41.33
N PHE A 18 5.57 -33.44 -40.59
CA PHE A 18 5.89 -33.11 -39.20
C PHE A 18 5.96 -34.35 -38.29
N LEU A 19 5.01 -35.28 -38.41
CA LEU A 19 4.98 -36.47 -37.56
C LEU A 19 6.11 -37.45 -37.89
N GLU A 20 6.49 -37.55 -39.17
CA GLU A 20 7.65 -38.34 -39.57
C GLU A 20 8.95 -37.74 -39.03
N GLU A 21 9.17 -36.44 -39.19
CA GLU A 21 10.35 -35.75 -38.64
C GLU A 21 10.41 -35.85 -37.11
N TYR A 22 9.26 -35.69 -36.42
CA TYR A 22 9.19 -35.82 -34.97
C TYR A 22 9.46 -37.26 -34.51
N ARG A 23 8.88 -38.25 -35.20
CA ARG A 23 9.12 -39.68 -34.90
C ARG A 23 10.60 -40.02 -35.03
N GLU A 24 11.27 -39.57 -36.08
CA GLU A 24 12.70 -39.84 -36.30
C GLU A 24 13.57 -39.18 -35.23
N ARG A 25 13.29 -37.91 -34.91
CA ARG A 25 13.99 -37.14 -33.87
C ARG A 25 13.91 -37.83 -32.51
N GLU A 26 12.72 -38.24 -32.11
CA GLU A 26 12.45 -38.89 -30.82
C GLU A 26 12.64 -40.42 -30.86
N ARG A 27 13.08 -40.98 -31.99
CA ARG A 27 13.37 -42.41 -32.21
C ARG A 27 12.20 -43.34 -31.90
N LEU A 28 11.00 -42.93 -32.31
CA LEU A 28 9.76 -43.67 -32.04
C LEU A 28 9.48 -44.69 -33.16
N SER A 29 8.84 -45.81 -32.81
CA SER A 29 8.65 -46.95 -33.72
C SER A 29 7.57 -46.73 -34.78
N GLY A 30 6.72 -45.72 -34.61
CA GLY A 30 5.64 -45.42 -35.55
C GLY A 30 4.97 -44.09 -35.28
N VAL A 31 4.08 -43.70 -36.19
CA VAL A 31 3.31 -42.44 -36.10
C VAL A 31 2.32 -42.47 -34.92
N GLY A 32 1.74 -43.62 -34.59
CA GLY A 32 0.88 -43.78 -33.41
C GLY A 32 1.60 -43.41 -32.10
N PRO A 33 2.74 -44.05 -31.78
CA PRO A 33 3.58 -43.67 -30.64
C PRO A 33 4.02 -42.20 -30.64
N ALA A 34 4.27 -41.60 -31.81
CA ALA A 34 4.57 -40.18 -31.92
C ALA A 34 3.40 -39.28 -31.51
N ILE A 35 2.18 -39.63 -31.94
CA ILE A 35 0.97 -38.91 -31.53
C ILE A 35 0.75 -39.04 -30.01
N ASP A 36 0.89 -40.24 -29.46
CA ASP A 36 0.72 -40.48 -28.02
C ASP A 36 1.75 -39.67 -27.20
N HIS A 37 3.00 -39.60 -27.68
CA HIS A 37 4.06 -38.81 -27.06
C HIS A 37 3.73 -37.31 -27.07
N ILE A 38 3.32 -36.77 -28.21
CA ILE A 38 2.93 -35.36 -28.36
C ILE A 38 1.76 -35.02 -27.44
N ILE A 39 0.75 -35.90 -27.36
CA ILE A 39 -0.42 -35.70 -26.48
C ILE A 39 0.01 -35.68 -25.02
N ARG A 40 0.89 -36.58 -24.60
CA ARG A 40 1.43 -36.61 -23.23
C ARG A 40 2.18 -35.33 -22.91
N ASP A 41 3.10 -34.91 -23.78
CA ASP A 41 3.89 -33.70 -23.59
C ASP A 41 2.99 -32.45 -23.51
N TYR A 42 1.95 -32.40 -24.35
CA TYR A 42 0.96 -31.32 -24.32
C TYR A 42 0.16 -31.31 -23.01
N GLN A 43 -0.27 -32.47 -22.50
CA GLN A 43 -0.96 -32.58 -21.21
C GLN A 43 -0.07 -32.14 -20.04
N GLU A 44 1.22 -32.51 -20.06
CA GLU A 44 2.19 -32.06 -19.05
C GLU A 44 2.44 -30.55 -19.12
N MET A 45 2.54 -30.01 -20.33
CA MET A 45 2.70 -28.56 -20.55
C MET A 45 1.50 -27.78 -20.01
N ILE A 46 0.27 -28.24 -20.29
CA ILE A 46 -0.94 -27.62 -19.75
C ILE A 46 -0.93 -27.65 -18.22
N LYS A 47 -0.63 -28.81 -17.60
CA LYS A 47 -0.58 -28.92 -16.13
C LYS A 47 0.40 -27.91 -15.52
N LYS A 48 1.63 -27.85 -16.04
CA LYS A 48 2.64 -26.87 -15.61
C LYS A 48 2.19 -25.43 -15.78
N GLN A 49 1.49 -25.10 -16.87
CA GLN A 49 0.96 -23.76 -17.11
C GLN A 49 -0.16 -23.39 -16.11
N TRP A 50 -1.04 -24.34 -15.78
CA TRP A 50 -2.07 -24.16 -14.75
C TRP A 50 -1.45 -23.94 -13.37
N ASP A 51 -0.44 -24.73 -13.02
CA ASP A 51 0.30 -24.57 -11.75
C ASP A 51 0.99 -23.21 -11.68
N LEU A 52 1.67 -22.78 -12.75
CA LEU A 52 2.35 -21.48 -12.79
C LEU A 52 1.35 -20.31 -12.65
N ASN A 53 0.21 -20.38 -13.32
CA ASN A 53 -0.85 -19.38 -13.21
C ASN A 53 -1.43 -19.33 -11.80
N TYR A 54 -1.64 -20.49 -11.17
CA TYR A 54 -2.11 -20.58 -9.79
C TYR A 54 -1.10 -20.00 -8.81
N VAL A 55 0.18 -20.35 -8.95
CA VAL A 55 1.27 -19.81 -8.13
C VAL A 55 1.38 -18.30 -8.31
N SER A 56 1.37 -17.80 -9.56
CA SER A 56 1.43 -16.36 -9.83
C SER A 56 0.26 -15.59 -9.20
N ARG A 57 -0.97 -16.11 -9.30
CA ARG A 57 -2.15 -15.50 -8.66
C ARG A 57 -2.06 -15.53 -7.14
N SER A 58 -1.62 -16.65 -6.57
CA SER A 58 -1.49 -16.82 -5.12
C SER A 58 -0.43 -15.88 -4.55
N VAL A 59 0.74 -15.81 -5.20
CA VAL A 59 1.83 -14.89 -4.84
C VAL A 59 1.39 -13.43 -4.99
N SER A 60 0.72 -13.08 -6.10
CA SER A 60 0.22 -11.70 -6.31
C SER A 60 -0.77 -11.30 -5.23
N LYS A 61 -1.72 -12.18 -4.89
CA LYS A 61 -2.69 -11.95 -3.82
C LYS A 61 -2.03 -11.83 -2.45
N GLN A 62 -1.01 -12.64 -2.18
CA GLN A 62 -0.28 -12.59 -0.92
C GLN A 62 0.54 -11.30 -0.79
N ILE A 63 1.22 -10.88 -1.86
CA ILE A 63 1.93 -9.59 -1.92
C ILE A 63 0.95 -8.43 -1.72
N GLU A 64 -0.21 -8.45 -2.39
CA GLU A 64 -1.24 -7.42 -2.23
C GLU A 64 -1.74 -7.33 -0.78
N GLN A 65 -1.98 -8.47 -0.14
CA GLN A 65 -2.40 -8.54 1.27
C GLN A 65 -1.30 -8.02 2.22
N GLU A 66 -0.05 -8.45 2.03
CA GLU A 66 1.07 -7.98 2.85
C GLU A 66 1.30 -6.48 2.68
N LEU A 67 1.31 -5.98 1.44
CA LEU A 67 1.45 -4.55 1.18
C LEU A 67 0.30 -3.76 1.79
N THR A 68 -0.95 -4.19 1.63
CA THR A 68 -2.12 -3.50 2.22
C THR A 68 -1.99 -3.44 3.74
N SER A 69 -1.66 -4.55 4.39
CA SER A 69 -1.49 -4.60 5.85
C SER A 69 -0.34 -3.72 6.34
N PHE A 70 0.78 -3.71 5.61
CA PHE A 70 1.94 -2.88 5.90
C PHE A 70 1.60 -1.39 5.75
N TRP A 71 0.92 -1.01 4.67
CA TRP A 71 0.50 0.37 4.44
C TRP A 71 -0.51 0.83 5.49
N ASP A 72 -1.51 0.03 5.82
CA ASP A 72 -2.49 0.37 6.86
C ASP A 72 -1.82 0.58 8.23
N GLU A 73 -0.86 -0.28 8.59
CA GLU A 73 -0.12 -0.17 9.85
C GLU A 73 0.78 1.08 9.88
N GLN A 74 1.56 1.31 8.82
CA GLN A 74 2.47 2.46 8.75
C GLN A 74 1.73 3.79 8.66
N ILE A 75 0.68 3.87 7.84
CA ILE A 75 -0.17 5.06 7.73
C ILE A 75 -0.87 5.32 9.06
N SER A 76 -1.46 4.30 9.69
CA SER A 76 -2.14 4.48 10.98
C SER A 76 -1.18 4.94 12.07
N LYS A 77 0.03 4.37 12.15
CA LYS A 77 1.06 4.80 13.12
C LYS A 77 1.53 6.23 12.86
N SER A 78 1.69 6.62 11.60
CA SER A 78 2.13 7.98 11.25
C SER A 78 1.03 9.04 11.48
N LEU A 79 -0.23 8.67 11.28
CA LEU A 79 -1.38 9.58 11.45
C LEU A 79 -1.91 9.63 12.89
N ALA A 80 -1.68 8.60 13.72
CA ALA A 80 -2.17 8.59 15.10
C ALA A 80 -1.68 9.78 15.95
N PRO A 81 -0.40 10.19 15.90
CA PRO A 81 0.08 11.40 16.58
C PRO A 81 -0.61 12.67 16.07
N LEU A 82 -0.81 12.79 14.75
CA LEU A 82 -1.51 13.93 14.14
C LEU A 82 -2.96 14.00 14.64
N ARG A 83 -3.69 12.87 14.63
CA ARG A 83 -5.06 12.78 15.14
C ARG A 83 -5.15 13.16 16.61
N LYS A 84 -4.24 12.64 17.47
CA LYS A 84 -4.18 13.00 18.89
C LYS A 84 -3.89 14.48 19.09
N SER A 85 -2.97 15.05 18.31
CA SER A 85 -2.66 16.48 18.36
C SER A 85 -3.86 17.33 17.98
N VAL A 86 -4.56 16.99 16.89
CA VAL A 86 -5.78 17.70 16.45
C VAL A 86 -6.87 17.62 17.53
N GLN A 87 -7.10 16.44 18.10
CA GLN A 87 -8.07 16.26 19.18
C GLN A 87 -7.71 17.06 20.44
N GLN A 88 -6.42 17.08 20.82
CA GLN A 88 -5.96 17.90 21.95
C GLN A 88 -6.09 19.40 21.67
N THR A 89 -5.79 19.87 20.46
CA THR A 89 -5.98 21.27 20.06
C THR A 89 -7.46 21.65 20.07
N ASP A 90 -8.35 20.78 19.60
CA ASP A 90 -9.80 20.98 19.66
C ASP A 90 -10.29 21.10 21.11
N LEU A 91 -9.91 20.16 21.98
CA LEU A 91 -10.24 20.22 23.41
C LEU A 91 -9.71 21.50 24.08
N GLN A 92 -8.46 21.88 23.82
CA GLN A 92 -7.87 23.11 24.37
C GLN A 92 -8.59 24.36 23.87
N THR A 93 -9.03 24.38 22.62
CA THR A 93 -9.80 25.49 22.05
C THR A 93 -11.18 25.59 22.69
N GLN A 94 -11.86 24.47 22.88
CA GLN A 94 -13.14 24.42 23.59
C GLN A 94 -12.99 24.92 25.03
N VAL A 95 -11.98 24.45 25.78
CA VAL A 95 -11.68 24.95 27.13
C VAL A 95 -11.42 26.45 27.12
N LEU A 96 -10.69 26.99 26.14
CA LEU A 96 -10.43 28.42 26.04
C LEU A 96 -11.71 29.22 25.75
N ILE A 97 -12.59 28.72 24.88
CA ILE A 97 -13.90 29.33 24.60
C ILE A 97 -14.74 29.39 25.88
N GLU A 98 -14.84 28.29 26.62
CA GLU A 98 -15.58 28.23 27.89
C GLU A 98 -15.00 29.19 28.93
N LEU A 99 -13.68 29.29 29.05
CA LEU A 99 -13.03 30.25 29.95
C LEU A 99 -13.32 31.70 29.57
N VAL A 100 -13.32 32.04 28.27
CA VAL A 100 -13.67 33.39 27.79
C VAL A 100 -15.14 33.69 28.05
N GLN A 101 -16.05 32.74 27.78
CA GLN A 101 -17.48 32.90 28.07
C GLN A 101 -17.75 33.10 29.56
N ALA A 102 -17.11 32.29 30.43
CA ALA A 102 -17.23 32.43 31.87
C ALA A 102 -16.72 33.79 32.36
N LEU A 103 -15.60 34.29 31.81
CA LEU A 103 -15.10 35.63 32.10
C LEU A 103 -16.11 36.71 31.69
N MET A 104 -16.64 36.63 30.47
CA MET A 104 -17.62 37.60 29.98
C MET A 104 -18.88 37.64 30.86
N GLN A 105 -19.38 36.47 31.26
CA GLN A 105 -20.55 36.37 32.14
C GLN A 105 -20.27 36.91 33.55
N THR A 106 -19.11 36.59 34.12
CA THR A 106 -18.74 37.00 35.50
C THR A 106 -18.53 38.50 35.60
N GLU A 107 -17.86 39.09 34.60
CA GLU A 107 -17.53 40.52 34.56
C GLU A 107 -18.60 41.36 33.84
N SER A 108 -19.72 40.76 33.44
CA SER A 108 -20.81 41.42 32.70
C SER A 108 -20.33 42.15 31.43
N ILE A 109 -19.40 41.53 30.70
CA ILE A 109 -18.87 42.05 29.44
C ILE A 109 -19.88 41.71 28.33
N GLU A 110 -20.57 42.72 27.82
CA GLU A 110 -21.55 42.54 26.73
C GLU A 110 -20.89 42.36 25.35
N ASP A 111 -19.73 42.98 25.12
CA ASP A 111 -19.03 42.93 23.83
C ASP A 111 -17.50 42.97 23.97
N ILE A 112 -16.79 42.39 23.00
CA ILE A 112 -15.33 42.37 22.92
C ILE A 112 -14.87 43.36 21.86
N ILE A 113 -14.17 44.42 22.29
CA ILE A 113 -13.57 45.39 21.37
C ILE A 113 -12.52 44.69 20.49
N PRO A 114 -12.63 44.74 19.15
CA PRO A 114 -11.67 44.12 18.27
C PRO A 114 -10.25 44.68 18.47
N THR A 115 -9.25 43.81 18.39
CA THR A 115 -7.84 44.23 18.52
C THR A 115 -7.34 45.10 17.36
N THR A 116 -8.11 45.19 16.27
CA THR A 116 -7.92 46.16 15.19
C THR A 116 -8.30 47.58 15.59
N GLU A 117 -9.24 47.73 16.53
CA GLU A 117 -9.71 49.03 17.03
C GLU A 117 -8.96 49.45 18.29
N TYR A 118 -8.68 48.49 19.17
CA TYR A 118 -7.88 48.73 20.37
C TYR A 118 -6.91 47.58 20.62
N ARG A 119 -5.62 47.85 20.40
CA ARG A 119 -4.54 46.88 20.61
C ARG A 119 -3.81 47.17 21.93
N PRO A 120 -4.09 46.45 23.02
CA PRO A 120 -3.45 46.73 24.30
C PRO A 120 -2.00 46.25 24.34
N SER A 121 -1.13 46.95 25.07
CA SER A 121 0.31 46.66 25.16
C SER A 121 0.63 45.27 25.74
N PHE A 122 -0.23 44.74 26.60
CA PHE A 122 -0.07 43.39 27.13
C PHE A 122 -0.17 42.32 26.02
N LEU A 123 -0.95 42.57 24.96
CA LEU A 123 -1.10 41.64 23.84
C LEU A 123 0.21 41.52 23.06
N GLU A 124 0.88 42.64 22.83
CA GLU A 124 2.20 42.67 22.19
C GLU A 124 3.26 41.92 23.01
N THR A 125 3.21 42.07 24.34
CA THR A 125 4.08 41.34 25.27
C THR A 125 3.83 39.84 25.20
N ALA A 126 2.56 39.43 25.23
CA ALA A 126 2.16 38.03 25.12
C ALA A 126 2.57 37.41 23.78
N GLU A 127 2.33 38.10 22.66
CA GLU A 127 2.72 37.65 21.33
C GLU A 127 4.24 37.47 21.21
N THR A 128 5.02 38.42 21.74
CA THR A 128 6.48 38.33 21.73
C THR A 128 6.97 37.12 22.51
N ALA A 129 6.44 36.88 23.71
CA ALA A 129 6.78 35.72 24.52
C ALA A 129 6.36 34.39 23.87
N VAL A 130 5.24 34.37 23.13
CA VAL A 130 4.80 33.20 22.36
C VAL A 130 5.73 32.94 21.17
N LYS A 131 6.06 33.98 20.39
CA LYS A 131 7.00 33.88 19.26
C LYS A 131 8.36 33.32 19.71
N GLN A 132 8.93 33.86 20.78
CA GLN A 132 10.19 33.38 21.34
C GLN A 132 10.13 31.90 21.74
N ARG A 133 9.04 31.45 22.39
CA ARG A 133 8.86 30.02 22.73
C ARG A 133 8.73 29.14 21.50
N ILE A 134 8.05 29.59 20.45
CA ILE A 134 7.93 28.86 19.18
C ILE A 134 9.31 28.72 18.53
N ASP A 135 10.08 29.80 18.46
CA ASP A 135 11.40 29.80 17.84
C ASP A 135 12.40 28.92 18.62
N GLN A 136 12.38 28.99 19.95
CA GLN A 136 13.16 28.09 20.80
C GLN A 136 12.80 26.62 20.55
N ARG A 137 11.51 26.27 20.46
CA ARG A 137 11.07 24.89 20.18
C ARG A 137 11.52 24.40 18.80
N LYS A 138 11.53 25.28 17.78
CA LYS A 138 12.03 24.94 16.44
C LYS A 138 13.54 24.66 16.46
N GLN A 139 14.31 25.48 17.16
CA GLN A 139 15.77 25.30 17.30
C GLN A 139 16.13 24.00 18.02
N HIS A 140 15.41 23.63 19.08
CA HIS A 140 15.65 22.39 19.81
C HIS A 140 15.35 21.16 18.93
N LYS A 141 14.25 21.17 18.16
CA LYS A 141 13.96 20.09 17.20
C LYS A 141 15.06 19.93 16.13
N HIS A 142 15.53 21.04 15.56
CA HIS A 142 16.60 21.00 14.55
C HIS A 142 17.91 20.43 15.12
N SER A 143 18.28 20.87 16.33
CA SER A 143 19.45 20.37 17.05
C SER A 143 19.36 18.88 17.38
N ASP A 144 18.17 18.39 17.74
CA ASP A 144 17.95 16.98 18.05
C ASP A 144 17.96 16.11 16.78
N GLU A 145 17.44 16.62 15.66
CA GLU A 145 17.50 15.94 14.35
C GLU A 145 18.95 15.85 13.83
N GLU A 146 19.74 16.92 13.93
CA GLU A 146 21.16 16.95 13.53
C GLU A 146 22.04 15.98 14.36
N ARG A 147 21.73 15.82 15.66
CA ARG A 147 22.43 14.86 16.54
C ARG A 147 22.11 13.40 16.20
N MET A 148 20.94 13.12 15.65
CA MET A 148 20.51 11.78 15.28
C MET A 148 21.07 11.35 13.92
N THR A 149 21.40 12.30 13.04
CA THR A 149 22.03 12.03 11.73
C THR A 149 23.55 11.82 11.79
N HIS A 150 24.20 12.20 12.88
CA HIS A 150 25.66 12.05 13.09
C HIS A 150 26.06 10.91 14.05
N LYS A 151 25.15 9.97 14.29
CA LYS A 151 25.40 8.71 15.03
C LYS A 151 25.26 7.52 14.09
#